data_AF-A0A2N0AFJ2-F1
#
_entry.id   AF-A0A2N0AFJ2-F1
#
_cell.length_a   1.000
_cell.length_b   1.000
_cell.length_c   1.000
_cell.angle_alpha   90.00
_cell.angle_beta   90.00
_cell.angle_gamma   90.00
#
_symmetry.space_group_name_H-M   'P 1'
#
loop_
_entity.id
_entity.type
_entity.pdbx_description
1 polymer ?
#
loop_
_entity_poly.entity_id
_entity_poly.type
_entity_poly.pdbx_seq_one_letter_code
_entity_poly.pdbx_strand_id
1 'polypeptide(L)' 'MEVYQHIKTGKFYLKLDEVKNCTNANDGQQMVFYCEYGKENPLKFVRDKKEFLEKFKIVEL' A
#
# COMPACT_ATOMS: atom_id res chain seq x y z
N MET A 1 7.14 -10.89 -3.78
CA MET A 1 6.47 -9.62 -4.09
C MET A 1 4.98 -9.83 -3.91
N GLU A 2 4.32 -9.01 -3.10
CA GLU A 2 2.90 -9.19 -2.78
C GLU A 2 2.07 -8.20 -3.60
N VAL A 3 1.13 -8.72 -4.40
CA VAL A 3 0.17 -7.89 -5.14
C VAL A 3 -1.13 -7.82 -4.36
N TYR A 4 -1.68 -6.63 -4.27
CA TYR A 4 -2.90 -6.33 -3.56
C TYR A 4 -3.95 -5.76 -4.51
N GLN A 5 -5.20 -6.17 -4.33
CA GLN A 5 -6.35 -5.59 -5.01
C GLN A 5 -7.14 -4.71 -4.04
N HIS A 6 -7.41 -3.46 -4.42
CA HIS A 6 -8.29 -2.59 -3.65
C HIS A 6 -9.74 -3.10 -3.73
N ILE A 7 -10.38 -3.35 -2.59
CA ILE A 7 -11.69 -4.02 -2.48
C ILE A 7 -12.79 -3.22 -3.21
N LYS A 8 -12.86 -1.90 -2.98
CA LYS A 8 -13.88 -1.03 -3.61
C LYS A 8 -13.70 -0.80 -5.11
N THR A 9 -12.47 -0.59 -5.58
CA THR A 9 -12.20 -0.12 -6.95
C THR A 9 -11.73 -1.22 -7.90
N GLY A 10 -11.35 -2.39 -7.38
CA GLY A 10 -10.80 -3.49 -8.17
C GLY A 10 -9.39 -3.27 -8.72
N LYS A 11 -8.79 -2.09 -8.51
CA LYS A 11 -7.44 -1.74 -8.98
C LYS A 11 -6.36 -2.54 -8.24
N PHE A 12 -5.28 -2.86 -8.95
CA PHE A 12 -4.16 -3.66 -8.44
C PHE A 12 -2.94 -2.79 -8.11
N TYR A 13 -2.24 -3.18 -7.06
CA TYR A 13 -1.10 -2.47 -6.51
C TYR A 13 -0.04 -3.43 -6.02
N LEU A 14 1.22 -3.06 -6.20
CA LEU A 14 2.37 -3.81 -5.69
C LEU A 14 2.81 -3.25 -4.34
N LYS A 15 2.85 -4.09 -3.30
CA LYS A 15 3.49 -3.71 -2.03
C LYS A 15 5.01 -3.74 -2.21
N LEU A 16 5.63 -2.61 -1.91
CA LEU A 16 7.07 -2.41 -2.05
C LEU A 16 7.78 -2.62 -0.72
N ASP A 17 7.27 -2.01 0.36
CA ASP A 17 7.86 -2.13 1.70
C ASP A 17 6.85 -1.73 2.80
N GLU A 18 7.27 -1.83 4.06
CA GLU A 18 6.64 -1.18 5.20
C GLU A 18 7.56 -0.09 5.75
N VAL A 19 6.99 1.07 6.05
CA VAL A 19 7.74 2.24 6.52
C VAL A 19 7.11 2.80 7.79
N LYS A 20 7.84 3.65 8.51
CA LYS A 20 7.31 4.38 9.67
C LYS A 20 7.05 5.83 9.30
N ASN A 21 5.92 6.36 9.76
CA ASN A 21 5.64 7.78 9.70
C ASN A 21 6.56 8.53 10.68
N CYS A 22 7.18 9.61 10.22
CA CYS A 22 8.12 10.44 11.00
C CYS A 22 7.55 11.84 11.29
N THR A 23 6.23 12.04 11.13
CA THR A 23 5.58 13.31 11.47
C THR A 23 5.26 13.35 12.96
N ASN A 24 5.46 14.50 13.61
CA ASN A 24 5.22 14.65 15.07
C ASN A 24 3.83 14.17 15.52
N ALA A 25 2.80 14.34 14.69
CA ALA A 25 1.42 13.96 15.03
C ALA A 25 1.16 12.44 14.95
N ASN A 26 1.93 11.71 14.16
CA ASN A 26 1.71 10.28 13.88
C ASN A 26 3.03 9.49 13.95
N ASP A 27 3.99 9.95 14.76
CA ASP A 27 5.32 9.36 14.82
C ASP A 27 5.23 7.89 15.25
N GLY A 28 5.99 7.04 14.57
CA GLY A 28 6.01 5.59 14.81
C GLY A 28 4.82 4.82 14.23
N GLN A 29 3.83 5.49 13.60
CA GLN A 29 2.75 4.80 12.88
C GLN A 29 3.32 3.93 11.75
N GLN A 30 2.89 2.66 11.69
CA GLN A 30 3.27 1.73 10.63
C GLN A 30 2.48 2.04 9.35
N MET A 31 3.19 2.16 8.24
CA MET A 31 2.65 2.49 6.93
C MET A 31 3.05 1.42 5.92
N VAL A 32 2.21 1.19 4.92
CA VAL A 32 2.55 0.39 3.74
C VAL A 32 2.96 1.32 2.62
N PHE A 33 4.12 1.05 2.03
CA PHE A 33 4.63 1.71 0.84
C PHE A 33 4.34 0.83 -0.38
N TYR A 34 3.62 1.37 -1.36
CA TYR A 34 3.11 0.60 -2.51
C TYR A 34 3.00 1.47 -3.77
N CYS A 35 2.84 0.84 -4.94
CA CYS A 35 2.64 1.55 -6.21
C CYS A 35 1.59 0.87 -7.09
N GLU A 36 1.19 1.55 -8.17
CA GLU A 36 0.30 0.95 -9.19
C GLU A 36 0.96 -0.28 -9.82
N TYR A 37 0.21 -1.37 -9.96
CA TYR A 37 0.71 -2.61 -10.58
C TYR A 37 0.66 -2.55 -12.12
N GLY A 38 1.71 -3.02 -12.78
CA GLY A 38 1.75 -3.17 -14.25
C GLY A 38 1.90 -1.89 -15.06
N LYS A 39 2.29 -0.76 -14.43
CA LYS A 39 2.53 0.51 -15.13
C LYS A 39 4.02 0.82 -15.24
N GLU A 40 4.42 1.41 -16.36
CA GLU A 40 5.73 2.04 -16.50
C GLU A 40 5.74 3.36 -15.71
N ASN A 41 6.77 3.57 -14.88
CA ASN A 41 6.89 4.73 -13.98
C ASN A 41 5.67 4.95 -13.06
N PRO A 42 5.28 3.96 -12.23
CA PRO A 42 4.08 4.06 -11.43
C PRO A 42 4.23 5.11 -10.33
N LEU A 43 3.12 5.78 -10.02
CA LEU A 43 3.05 6.62 -8.83
C LEU A 43 3.15 5.74 -7.58
N LYS A 44 3.85 6.27 -6.58
CA LYS A 44 4.09 5.63 -5.30
C LYS A 44 3.21 6.27 -4.25
N PHE A 45 2.71 5.46 -3.33
CA PHE A 45 1.78 5.85 -2.29
C PHE A 45 2.24 5.29 -0.95
N VAL A 46 1.79 5.96 0.10
CA VAL A 46 1.88 5.45 1.48
C VAL A 46 0.49 5.47 2.09
N ARG A 47 0.21 4.51 2.96
CA ARG A 47 -1.06 4.44 3.71
C ARG A 47 -0.82 3.78 5.06
N ASP A 48 -1.58 4.17 6.06
CA ASP A 48 -1.59 3.47 7.36
C ASP A 48 -1.78 1.97 7.16
N LYS A 49 -1.00 1.15 7.86
CA LYS A 49 -0.98 -0.30 7.64
C LYS A 49 -2.33 -0.95 7.97
N LYS A 50 -3.01 -0.49 9.03
CA LYS A 50 -4.33 -1.01 9.39
C LYS A 50 -5.35 -0.64 8.33
N GLU A 51 -5.39 0.62 7.91
CA GLU A 51 -6.27 1.07 6.83
C GLU A 51 -5.97 0.31 5.52
N PHE A 52 -4.71 0.04 5.20
CA PHE A 52 -4.34 -0.73 4.02
C PHE A 52 -4.91 -2.16 4.09
N LEU A 53 -4.74 -2.87 5.21
CA LEU A 53 -5.24 -4.23 5.35
C LEU A 53 -6.78 -4.32 5.37
N GLU A 54 -7.48 -3.24 5.75
CA GLU A 54 -8.95 -3.17 5.68
C GLU A 54 -9.47 -2.90 4.27
N LYS A 55 -8.71 -2.19 3.43
CA LYS A 55 -9.16 -1.74 2.10
C LYS A 55 -8.66 -2.61 0.96
N PHE A 56 -7.66 -3.45 1.20
CA PHE A 56 -6.98 -4.24 0.19
C PHE A 56 -6.92 -5.70 0.60
N LYS A 57 -6.97 -6.59 -0.40
CA LYS A 57 -6.76 -8.03 -0.22
C LYS A 57 -5.56 -8.50 -1.03
N ILE A 58 -4.76 -9.41 -0.49
CA ILE A 58 -3.68 -10.05 -1.23
C ILE A 58 -4.27 -10.91 -2.35
N VAL A 59 -3.62 -10.92 -3.51
CA VAL A 59 -4.01 -11.75 -4.66
C VAL A 59 -2.79 -12.52 -5.16
N GLU A 60 -3.01 -13.77 -5.54
CA GLU A 60 -2.05 -14.58 -6.28
C GLU A 60 -2.26 -14.31 -7.77
N LEU A 61 -1.22 -13.82 -8.45
CA LEU A 61 -1.21 -13.49 -9.88
C LEU A 61 -0.10 -14.25 -10.59
#